data_AF-A0A7S3TEG1-F1
#
_entry.id   AF-A0A7S3TEG1-F1
#
_cell.length_a   1.000
_cell.length_b   1.000
_cell.length_c   1.000
_cell.angle_alpha   90.00
_cell.angle_beta   90.00
_cell.angle_gamma   90.00
#
_symmetry.space_group_name_H-M   'P 1'
#
loop_
_entity.id
_entity.type
_entity.pdbx_description
1 polymer ?
#
loop_
_entity_poly.entity_id
_entity_poly.type
_entity_poly.pdbx_seq_one_letter_code
_entity_poly.pdbx_strand_id
1 'polypeptide(L)'
;HRRRPPPLRTRLGCAPLLPAACPDLSRTFPDAFLQDVHVSFRGLMTVTFSVAFVYIFTAGSVAGEEVDAARGGGDGATLFRLTFVSFVAAILSWIADILLCRELQALPLGMPYPQLHALGWHFGT
;
A
#
# COMPACT_ATOMS: atom_id res chain seq x y z
N HIS A 1 -49.34 36.45 34.68
CA HIS A 1 -48.66 35.77 33.55
C HIS A 1 -47.31 35.20 34.00
N ARG A 2 -47.28 33.93 34.44
CA ARG A 2 -46.04 33.22 34.78
C ARG A 2 -45.56 32.43 33.54
N ARG A 3 -44.37 32.75 33.01
CA ARG A 3 -43.75 32.00 31.91
C ARG A 3 -43.13 30.70 32.48
N ARG A 4 -43.55 29.54 31.98
CA ARG A 4 -42.91 28.24 32.28
C ARG A 4 -41.64 28.10 31.42
N PRO A 5 -40.50 27.62 31.96
CA PRO A 5 -39.35 27.25 31.15
C PRO A 5 -39.61 25.91 30.40
N PRO A 6 -38.97 25.69 29.23
CA PRO A 6 -39.12 24.46 28.47
C PRO A 6 -38.39 23.27 29.14
N PRO A 7 -38.85 22.02 28.92
CA PRO A 7 -38.26 20.84 29.53
C PRO A 7 -36.88 20.51 28.93
N LEU A 8 -35.91 20.23 29.80
CA LEU A 8 -34.62 19.64 29.47
C LEU A 8 -34.83 18.29 28.78
N ARG A 9 -34.39 18.18 27.52
CA ARG A 9 -34.26 16.88 26.84
C ARG A 9 -33.06 16.14 27.43
N THR A 10 -33.37 15.10 28.17
CA THR A 10 -32.49 14.07 28.70
C THR A 10 -31.68 13.42 27.57
N ARG A 11 -30.35 13.63 27.55
CA ARG A 11 -29.42 12.78 26.80
C ARG A 11 -29.05 11.57 27.67
N LEU A 12 -29.87 10.52 27.63
CA LEU A 12 -29.39 9.15 27.80
C LEU A 12 -28.97 8.67 26.40
N GLY A 13 -27.88 7.97 26.16
CA GLY A 13 -26.88 7.38 27.01
C GLY A 13 -26.07 6.50 26.07
N CYS A 14 -24.83 6.89 25.79
CA CYS A 14 -23.86 6.01 25.17
C CYS A 14 -22.56 6.30 25.91
N ALA A 15 -22.36 5.59 27.02
CA ALA A 15 -21.09 5.57 27.71
C ALA A 15 -20.11 4.81 26.81
N PRO A 16 -19.02 5.42 26.31
CA PRO A 16 -17.94 4.66 25.76
C PRO A 16 -17.14 4.09 26.94
N LEU A 17 -17.17 2.78 27.08
CA LEU A 17 -16.18 2.05 27.85
C LEU A 17 -14.81 2.37 27.22
N LEU A 18 -14.06 3.24 27.89
CA LEU A 18 -12.64 3.48 27.63
C LEU A 18 -11.89 2.14 27.66
N PRO A 19 -10.93 1.98 26.74
CA PRO A 19 -9.58 1.72 27.18
C PRO A 19 -8.73 2.96 26.90
N ALA A 20 -7.99 3.37 27.92
CA ALA A 20 -6.73 4.08 27.88
C ALA A 20 -6.44 4.95 26.64
N ALA A 21 -6.56 6.27 26.82
CA ALA A 21 -5.62 7.27 26.32
C ALA A 21 -4.89 6.93 25.00
N CYS A 22 -5.61 6.77 23.90
CA CYS A 22 -5.08 7.22 22.63
C CYS A 22 -5.27 8.74 22.63
N PRO A 23 -4.20 9.56 22.77
CA PRO A 23 -4.34 10.97 22.44
C PRO A 23 -4.89 11.02 21.02
N ASP A 24 -5.94 11.80 20.85
CA ASP A 24 -6.56 12.03 19.56
C ASP A 24 -5.47 12.52 18.59
N LEU A 25 -4.94 11.60 17.79
CA LEU A 25 -3.77 11.83 16.95
C LEU A 25 -4.07 12.94 15.93
N SER A 26 -5.36 13.09 15.57
CA SER A 26 -5.90 14.14 14.72
C SER A 26 -5.82 15.55 15.32
N ARG A 27 -5.74 15.67 16.65
CA ARG A 27 -5.46 16.94 17.35
C ARG A 27 -3.98 17.27 17.42
N THR A 28 -3.12 16.26 17.30
CA THR A 28 -1.67 16.40 17.46
C THR A 28 -0.99 16.77 16.13
N PHE A 29 -1.56 16.32 15.02
CA PHE A 29 -1.07 16.61 13.68
C PHE A 29 -2.20 17.12 12.79
N PRO A 30 -2.03 18.27 12.12
CA PRO A 30 -2.98 18.72 11.10
C PRO A 30 -3.16 17.65 10.01
N ASP A 31 -4.37 17.47 9.48
CA ASP A 31 -4.62 16.52 8.37
C ASP A 31 -3.69 16.75 7.18
N ALA A 32 -3.31 18.01 6.93
CA ALA A 32 -2.33 18.38 5.91
C ALA A 32 -0.94 17.76 6.16
N PHE A 33 -0.48 17.73 7.42
CA PHE A 33 0.81 17.12 7.76
C PHE A 33 0.80 15.62 7.53
N LEU A 34 -0.28 14.92 7.93
CA LEU A 34 -0.39 13.47 7.70
C LEU A 34 -0.44 13.14 6.21
N GLN A 35 -1.12 13.98 5.41
CA GLN A 35 -1.16 13.85 3.96
C GLN A 35 0.24 14.07 3.34
N ASP A 36 0.98 15.08 3.76
CA ASP A 36 2.32 15.39 3.26
C ASP A 36 3.32 14.27 3.58
N VAL A 37 3.26 13.74 4.81
CA VAL A 37 4.06 12.57 5.22
C VAL A 37 3.69 11.36 4.35
N HIS A 38 2.40 11.10 4.14
CA HIS A 38 1.94 9.98 3.32
C HIS A 38 2.47 10.05 1.88
N VAL A 39 2.40 11.23 1.25
CA VAL A 39 2.93 11.45 -0.09
C VAL A 39 4.45 11.29 -0.12
N SER A 40 5.16 11.83 0.87
CA SER A 40 6.62 11.77 0.96
C SER A 40 7.13 10.33 1.10
N PHE A 41 6.52 9.53 1.98
CA PHE A 41 6.90 8.12 2.15
C PHE A 41 6.60 7.28 0.91
N ARG A 42 5.50 7.53 0.21
CA ARG A 42 5.21 6.88 -1.09
C ARG A 42 6.28 7.20 -2.13
N GLY A 43 6.70 8.47 -2.20
CA GLY A 43 7.80 8.88 -3.07
C GLY A 43 9.11 8.18 -2.74
N LEU A 44 9.50 8.16 -1.46
CA LEU A 44 10.72 7.50 -0.99
C LEU A 44 10.73 6.00 -1.33
N MET A 45 9.65 5.28 -1.00
CA MET A 45 9.53 3.87 -1.33
C MET A 45 9.67 3.63 -2.83
N THR A 46 9.07 4.49 -3.67
CA THR A 46 9.18 4.41 -5.14
C THR A 46 10.61 4.50 -5.62
N VAL A 47 11.37 5.48 -5.14
CA VAL A 47 12.75 5.66 -5.55
C VAL A 47 13.61 4.49 -5.07
N THR A 48 13.53 4.13 -3.78
CA THR A 48 14.35 3.06 -3.21
C THR A 48 14.11 1.72 -3.89
N PHE A 49 12.84 1.36 -4.10
CA PHE A 49 12.50 0.12 -4.78
C PHE A 49 12.95 0.10 -6.23
N SER A 50 12.76 1.20 -6.97
CA SER A 50 13.22 1.30 -8.36
C SER A 50 14.73 1.03 -8.47
N VAL A 51 15.54 1.61 -7.58
CA VAL A 51 16.99 1.39 -7.54
C VAL A 51 17.32 -0.06 -7.17
N ALA A 52 16.70 -0.60 -6.12
CA ALA A 52 16.93 -1.99 -5.70
C ALA A 52 16.62 -2.99 -6.81
N PHE A 53 15.58 -2.75 -7.60
CA PHE A 53 15.20 -3.66 -8.68
C PHE A 53 16.14 -3.58 -9.87
N VAL A 54 16.54 -2.39 -10.30
CA VAL A 54 17.55 -2.27 -11.36
C VAL A 54 18.80 -3.07 -10.98
N TYR A 55 19.24 -2.96 -9.72
CA TYR A 55 20.37 -3.71 -9.20
C TYR A 55 20.14 -5.23 -9.20
N ILE A 56 19.03 -5.72 -8.63
CA ILE A 56 18.75 -7.16 -8.55
C ILE A 56 18.63 -7.79 -9.94
N PHE A 57 18.00 -7.10 -10.90
CA PHE A 57 17.86 -7.63 -12.26
C PHE A 57 19.16 -7.62 -13.05
N THR A 58 19.99 -6.59 -12.93
CA THR A 58 21.31 -6.61 -13.58
C THR A 58 22.20 -7.70 -12.99
N ALA A 59 22.21 -7.86 -11.66
CA ALA A 59 22.93 -8.95 -11.01
C ALA A 59 22.39 -10.33 -11.43
N GLY A 60 21.05 -10.48 -11.46
CA GLY A 60 20.38 -11.72 -11.83
C GLY A 60 20.57 -12.11 -13.29
N SER A 61 20.59 -11.15 -14.23
CA SER A 61 20.82 -11.45 -15.66
C SER A 61 22.22 -11.98 -15.89
N VAL A 62 23.22 -11.33 -15.27
CA VAL A 62 24.63 -11.76 -15.36
C VAL A 62 24.79 -13.15 -14.76
N ALA A 63 24.24 -13.39 -13.57
CA ALA A 63 24.28 -14.70 -12.93
C ALA A 63 23.58 -15.78 -13.76
N GLY A 64 22.44 -15.46 -14.40
CA GLY A 64 21.71 -16.37 -15.28
C GLY A 64 22.53 -16.79 -16.49
N GLU A 65 23.20 -15.84 -17.14
CA GLU A 65 24.09 -16.10 -18.28
C GLU A 65 25.31 -16.96 -17.88
N GLU A 66 25.93 -16.69 -16.73
CA GLU A 66 27.04 -17.49 -16.21
C GLU A 66 26.62 -18.93 -15.91
N VAL A 67 25.44 -19.13 -15.33
CA VAL A 67 24.89 -20.46 -15.04
C VAL A 67 24.59 -21.23 -16.32
N ASP A 68 24.00 -20.58 -17.32
CA ASP A 68 23.70 -21.18 -18.62
C ASP A 68 24.99 -21.56 -19.36
N ALA A 69 26.00 -20.70 -19.32
CA ALA A 69 27.33 -20.99 -19.88
C ALA A 69 28.01 -22.18 -19.17
N ALA A 70 27.90 -22.27 -17.85
CA ALA A 70 28.47 -23.36 -17.06
C ALA A 70 27.73 -24.70 -17.23
N ARG A 71 26.42 -24.66 -17.52
CA ARG A 71 25.56 -25.85 -17.63
C ARG A 71 25.28 -26.30 -19.05
N GLY A 72 25.68 -25.51 -20.06
CA GLY A 72 25.47 -25.86 -21.47
C GLY A 72 24.01 -25.89 -21.90
N GLY A 73 23.14 -25.15 -21.20
CA GLY A 73 21.69 -25.07 -21.44
C GLY A 73 21.17 -23.64 -21.26
N GLY A 74 19.90 -23.38 -21.61
CA GLY A 74 19.27 -22.05 -21.57
C GLY A 74 18.17 -21.88 -20.50
N ASP A 75 18.14 -22.78 -19.51
CA ASP A 75 17.09 -22.80 -18.50
C ASP A 75 17.17 -21.61 -17.56
N GLY A 76 18.38 -21.13 -17.21
CA GLY A 76 18.61 -19.99 -16.34
C GLY A 76 18.11 -18.68 -16.95
N ALA A 77 18.40 -18.41 -18.22
CA ALA A 77 17.89 -17.27 -18.95
C ALA A 77 16.36 -17.30 -19.09
N THR A 78 15.78 -18.48 -19.27
CA THR A 78 14.31 -18.65 -19.36
C THR A 78 13.64 -18.35 -18.03
N LEU A 79 14.18 -18.89 -16.93
CA LEU A 79 13.68 -18.67 -15.57
C LEU A 79 13.83 -17.20 -15.14
N PHE A 80 14.95 -16.57 -15.54
CA PHE A 80 15.16 -15.13 -15.36
C PHE A 80 14.11 -14.29 -16.11
N ARG A 81 13.80 -14.62 -17.36
CA ARG A 81 12.77 -13.91 -18.15
C ARG A 81 11.38 -14.04 -17.54
N LEU A 82 11.00 -15.24 -17.09
CA LEU A 82 9.70 -15.46 -16.44
C LEU A 82 9.60 -14.66 -15.14
N THR A 83 10.64 -14.70 -14.32
CA THR A 83 10.73 -13.92 -13.07
C THR A 83 10.70 -12.41 -13.35
N PHE A 84 11.35 -11.94 -14.42
CA PHE A 84 11.30 -10.54 -14.83
C PHE A 84 9.88 -10.10 -15.21
N VAL A 85 9.16 -10.91 -15.97
CA VAL A 85 7.78 -10.58 -16.39
C VAL A 85 6.80 -10.57 -15.20
N SER A 86 6.84 -11.59 -14.32
CA SER A 86 5.98 -11.60 -13.13
C SER A 86 6.25 -10.39 -12.25
N PHE A 87 7.52 -9.99 -12.16
CA PHE A 87 7.94 -8.86 -11.40
C PHE A 87 7.52 -7.50 -12.01
N VAL A 88 7.64 -7.32 -13.32
CA VAL A 88 7.11 -6.14 -14.01
C VAL A 88 5.60 -6.03 -13.76
N ALA A 89 4.87 -7.15 -13.80
CA ALA A 89 3.45 -7.17 -13.47
C ALA A 89 3.19 -6.74 -12.00
N ALA A 90 4.03 -7.15 -11.05
CA ALA A 90 3.94 -6.73 -9.66
C ALA A 90 4.18 -5.21 -9.48
N ILE A 91 5.18 -4.63 -10.16
CA ILE A 91 5.40 -3.18 -10.16
C ILE A 91 4.21 -2.43 -10.76
N LEU A 92 3.71 -2.89 -11.91
CA LEU A 92 2.57 -2.25 -12.57
C LEU A 92 1.32 -2.33 -11.68
N SER A 93 1.11 -3.45 -10.98
CA SER A 93 0.05 -3.60 -10.00
C SER A 93 0.20 -2.63 -8.84
N TRP A 94 1.43 -2.41 -8.36
CA TRP A 94 1.71 -1.44 -7.31
C TRP A 94 1.50 0.02 -7.76
N ILE A 95 1.96 0.38 -8.97
CA ILE A 95 1.72 1.70 -9.57
C ILE A 95 0.21 1.93 -9.73
N ALA A 96 -0.53 0.92 -10.20
CA ALA A 96 -1.99 0.99 -10.30
C ALA A 96 -2.64 1.20 -8.93
N ASP A 97 -2.18 0.50 -7.88
CA ASP A 97 -2.65 0.67 -6.50
C ASP A 97 -2.41 2.10 -5.98
N ILE A 98 -1.27 2.70 -6.34
CA ILE A 98 -0.92 4.09 -6.02
C ILE A 98 -1.83 5.07 -6.77
N LEU A 99 -1.96 4.94 -8.09
CA LEU A 99 -2.67 5.91 -8.93
C LEU A 99 -4.18 5.83 -8.76
N LEU A 100 -4.72 4.62 -8.61
CA LEU A 100 -6.14 4.35 -8.48
C LEU A 100 -6.59 4.24 -7.03
N CYS A 101 -5.73 4.56 -6.06
CA CYS A 101 -6.02 4.43 -4.63
C CYS A 101 -7.39 5.01 -4.25
N ARG A 102 -7.73 6.20 -4.77
CA ARG A 102 -9.01 6.88 -4.49
C ARG A 102 -10.22 6.12 -5.05
N GLU A 103 -10.10 5.57 -6.25
CA GLU A 103 -11.18 4.82 -6.92
C GLU A 103 -11.32 3.41 -6.34
N LEU A 104 -10.20 2.76 -6.02
CA LEU A 104 -10.14 1.45 -5.37
C LEU A 104 -10.66 1.50 -3.93
N GLN A 105 -10.48 2.63 -3.23
CA GLN A 105 -11.10 2.87 -1.91
C GLN A 105 -12.60 3.19 -1.99
N ALA A 106 -13.09 3.62 -3.16
CA ALA A 106 -14.49 3.98 -3.38
C ALA A 106 -15.32 2.87 -4.05
N LEU A 107 -14.81 1.63 -4.09
CA LEU A 107 -15.51 0.51 -4.72
C LEU A 107 -16.91 0.31 -4.11
N PRO A 108 -17.99 0.37 -4.92
CA PRO A 108 -19.34 0.13 -4.44
C PRO A 108 -19.49 -1.33 -3.97
N LEU A 109 -20.45 -1.57 -3.06
CA LEU A 109 -20.78 -2.87 -2.43
C LEU A 109 -19.94 -3.30 -1.21
N GLY A 110 -19.25 -2.38 -0.53
CA GLY A 110 -18.58 -2.71 0.75
C GLY A 110 -17.49 -3.78 0.62
N MET A 111 -16.95 -3.94 -0.60
CA MET A 111 -15.84 -4.84 -0.85
C MET A 111 -14.57 -4.24 -0.20
N PRO A 112 -13.77 -5.06 0.51
CA PRO A 112 -12.55 -4.57 1.14
C PRO A 112 -11.58 -4.05 0.06
N TYR A 113 -10.85 -2.98 0.38
CA TYR A 113 -9.83 -2.40 -0.50
C TYR A 113 -8.90 -3.53 -1.00
N PRO A 114 -8.85 -3.80 -2.31
CA PRO A 114 -8.26 -5.04 -2.81
C PRO A 114 -6.74 -5.12 -2.67
N GLN A 115 -6.07 -4.09 -2.11
CA GLN A 115 -4.61 -4.01 -1.95
C GLN A 115 -3.90 -4.63 -3.15
N LEU A 116 -4.09 -4.04 -4.34
CA LEU A 116 -3.57 -4.62 -5.59
C LEU A 116 -2.05 -4.82 -5.52
N HIS A 117 -1.37 -3.98 -4.75
CA HIS A 117 0.01 -4.21 -4.35
C HIS A 117 0.20 -5.55 -3.65
N ALA A 118 -0.56 -5.83 -2.59
CA ALA A 118 -0.41 -7.06 -1.82
C ALA A 118 -0.72 -8.32 -2.66
N LEU A 119 -1.73 -8.26 -3.53
CA LEU A 119 -2.06 -9.35 -4.43
C LEU A 119 -0.98 -9.56 -5.50
N GLY A 120 -0.59 -8.49 -6.20
CA GLY A 120 0.42 -8.57 -7.26
C GLY A 120 1.82 -8.91 -6.74
N TRP A 121 2.16 -8.46 -5.53
CA TRP A 121 3.49 -8.62 -4.94
C TRP A 121 3.66 -9.90 -4.12
N HIS A 122 2.63 -10.35 -3.38
CA HIS A 122 2.76 -11.52 -2.50
C HIS A 122 2.15 -12.81 -3.07
N PHE A 123 1.26 -12.72 -4.05
CA PHE A 123 0.62 -13.90 -4.66
C PHE A 123 0.95 -14.09 -6.15
N GLY A 124 1.55 -13.09 -6.80
CA GLY A 124 1.87 -13.09 -8.23
C GLY A 124 3.30 -13.52 -8.60
N THR A 125 4.16 -13.78 -7.61
CA THR A 125 5.56 -14.22 -7.77
C THR A 125 5.78 -15.57 -7.12
#